data_AF-A0A1Q4UUF9-F1
#
_entry.id   AF-A0A1Q4UUF9-F1
#
_cell.length_a   1.000
_cell.length_b   1.000
_cell.length_c   1.000
_cell.angle_alpha   90.00
_cell.angle_beta   90.00
_cell.angle_gamma   90.00
#
_symmetry.space_group_name_H-M   'P 1'
#
loop_
_entity.id
_entity.type
_entity.pdbx_description
1 polymer ?
#
loop_
_entity_poly.entity_id
_entity_poly.type
_entity_poly.pdbx_seq_one_letter_code
_entity_poly.pdbx_strand_id
1 'polypeptide(L)'
;MLKIVMVPAVALSVFSFSTVSHAKNASDCIKISNDLDRLACYDEASGRTPQIKVEKSKGSWEAYSTTSKLTDDKNVFVSVDSNETVNCSFGRGSKVTLVLRCMENTTAVYFRTECHMTSSEYNDYGDVTYRLDDNKAKTVSMDNSTNNRALGLWSGGTAIPFIKQMYDKSTMVARMTPYSESPFTATFDISNTKDAVKELREACHW
;
A
#
# COMPACT_ATOMS: atom_id res chain seq x y z
N MET A 1 17.12 -61.05 23.19
CA MET A 1 17.79 -60.08 22.30
C MET A 1 17.29 -58.69 22.63
N LEU A 2 18.05 -57.95 23.42
CA LEU A 2 17.68 -56.60 23.90
C LEU A 2 18.25 -55.58 22.90
N LYS A 3 17.40 -54.88 22.14
CA LYS A 3 17.82 -53.78 21.26
C LYS A 3 17.79 -52.46 22.05
N ILE A 4 18.95 -52.01 22.47
CA ILE A 4 19.18 -50.65 22.98
C ILE A 4 19.13 -49.72 21.77
N VAL A 5 18.13 -48.82 21.73
CA VAL A 5 18.07 -47.74 20.74
C VAL A 5 18.63 -46.49 21.41
N MET A 6 19.75 -46.01 20.88
CA MET A 6 20.50 -44.84 21.32
C MET A 6 19.82 -43.58 20.77
N VAL A 7 19.39 -42.67 21.64
CA VAL A 7 18.80 -41.36 21.25
C VAL A 7 19.95 -40.35 21.09
N PRO A 8 20.05 -39.59 19.98
CA PRO A 8 21.11 -38.61 19.81
C PRO A 8 20.82 -37.34 20.63
N ALA A 9 21.84 -36.85 21.32
CA ALA A 9 21.79 -35.61 22.09
C ALA A 9 21.67 -34.41 21.14
N VAL A 10 20.58 -33.66 21.27
CA VAL A 10 20.38 -32.37 20.58
C VAL A 10 21.17 -31.31 21.33
N ALA A 11 22.22 -30.77 20.68
CA ALA A 11 22.96 -29.63 21.19
C ALA A 11 22.13 -28.35 21.03
N LEU A 12 21.61 -27.82 22.14
CA LEU A 12 20.97 -26.50 22.19
C LEU A 12 22.02 -25.42 21.93
N SER A 13 21.99 -24.83 20.74
CA SER A 13 22.76 -23.63 20.41
C SER A 13 22.10 -22.43 21.08
N VAL A 14 22.74 -21.92 22.13
CA VAL A 14 22.31 -20.68 22.79
C VAL A 14 22.67 -19.52 21.86
N PHE A 15 21.66 -18.94 21.20
CA PHE A 15 21.81 -17.67 20.52
C PHE A 15 21.94 -16.57 21.58
N SER A 16 23.12 -15.97 21.68
CA SER A 16 23.33 -14.75 22.46
C SER A 16 22.57 -13.60 21.81
N PHE A 17 21.46 -13.21 22.42
CA PHE A 17 20.78 -11.96 22.09
C PHE A 17 21.65 -10.80 22.59
N SER A 18 22.19 -10.01 21.67
CA SER A 18 22.80 -8.72 22.00
C SER A 18 21.73 -7.82 22.60
N THR A 19 21.86 -7.49 23.87
CA THR A 19 21.02 -6.49 24.52
C THR A 19 21.30 -5.14 23.89
N VAL A 20 20.30 -4.56 23.22
CA VAL A 20 20.34 -3.16 22.79
C VAL A 20 20.41 -2.32 24.07
N SER A 21 21.59 -1.77 24.35
CA SER A 21 21.78 -0.86 25.47
C SER A 21 20.94 0.38 25.23
N HIS A 22 19.86 0.52 26.01
CA HIS A 22 19.08 1.75 26.05
C HIS A 22 19.94 2.84 26.72
N ALA A 23 20.41 3.80 25.95
CA ALA A 23 21.06 4.98 26.49
C ALA A 23 20.01 5.86 27.17
N LYS A 24 20.15 6.10 28.48
CA LYS A 24 19.21 6.95 29.23
C LYS A 24 19.39 8.44 28.97
N ASN A 25 20.54 8.84 28.41
CA ASN A 25 20.90 10.24 28.14
C ASN A 25 21.75 10.37 26.88
N ALA A 26 21.63 11.51 26.17
CA ALA A 26 22.38 11.80 24.94
C ALA A 26 23.91 11.73 25.13
N SER A 27 24.40 11.98 26.35
CA SER A 27 25.82 11.89 26.69
C SER A 27 26.40 10.47 26.57
N ASP A 28 25.57 9.42 26.64
CA ASP A 28 26.04 8.04 26.51
C ASP A 28 26.25 7.62 25.05
N CYS A 29 25.64 8.32 24.10
CA CYS A 29 25.74 8.01 22.67
C CYS A 29 27.15 8.21 22.10
N ILE A 30 27.98 9.04 22.73
CA ILE A 30 29.37 9.28 22.30
C ILE A 30 30.24 8.02 22.36
N LYS A 31 29.85 7.02 23.17
CA LYS A 31 30.56 5.75 23.34
C LYS A 31 30.34 4.78 22.17
N ILE A 32 29.40 5.09 21.27
CA ILE A 32 29.04 4.24 20.13
C ILE A 32 29.99 4.56 18.96
N SER A 33 30.75 3.56 18.52
CA SER A 33 31.74 3.69 17.45
C SER A 33 31.09 3.75 16.07
N ASN A 34 30.05 2.95 15.83
CA ASN A 34 29.32 2.96 14.58
C ASN A 34 28.52 4.27 14.44
N ASP A 35 28.70 4.95 13.32
CA ASP A 35 28.12 6.27 13.09
C ASP A 35 26.59 6.26 12.99
N LEU A 36 26.01 5.21 12.39
CA LEU A 36 24.56 5.05 12.25
C LEU A 36 23.91 4.74 13.60
N ASP A 37 24.52 3.85 14.38
CA ASP A 37 24.02 3.49 15.71
C ASP A 37 24.16 4.67 16.68
N ARG A 38 25.25 5.45 16.54
CA ARG A 38 25.46 6.68 17.31
C ARG A 38 24.40 7.72 16.98
N LEU A 39 24.09 7.92 15.71
CA LEU A 39 23.03 8.83 15.26
C LEU A 39 21.66 8.40 15.79
N ALA A 40 21.31 7.12 15.66
CA ALA A 40 20.05 6.58 16.17
C ALA A 40 19.90 6.77 17.68
N CYS A 41 20.98 6.60 18.45
CA CYS A 41 20.99 6.89 19.89
C CYS A 41 20.71 8.36 20.21
N TYR A 42 21.32 9.30 19.46
CA TYR A 42 21.04 10.73 19.65
C TYR A 42 19.61 11.09 19.29
N ASP A 43 19.06 10.50 18.24
CA ASP A 43 17.68 10.69 17.83
C ASP A 43 16.70 10.17 18.91
N GLU A 44 16.96 9.00 19.48
CA GLU A 44 16.19 8.45 20.61
C GLU A 44 16.30 9.35 21.85
N ALA A 45 17.51 9.73 22.26
CA ALA A 45 17.76 10.54 23.45
C ALA A 45 17.22 11.98 23.33
N SER A 46 17.08 12.50 22.12
CA SER A 46 16.50 13.83 21.84
C SER A 46 15.01 13.80 21.52
N GLY A 47 14.38 12.61 21.50
CA GLY A 47 12.99 12.44 21.09
C GLY A 47 12.75 12.70 19.60
N ARG A 48 13.82 12.76 18.79
CA ARG A 48 13.81 12.89 17.33
C ARG A 48 13.81 11.53 16.64
N THR A 49 13.22 10.50 17.26
CA THR A 49 12.96 9.24 16.54
C THR A 49 12.19 9.58 15.26
N PRO A 50 12.66 9.17 14.06
CA PRO A 50 11.94 9.42 12.82
C PRO A 50 10.52 8.86 12.95
N GLN A 51 9.56 9.75 13.20
CA GLN A 51 8.16 9.40 13.17
C GLN A 51 7.85 9.24 11.70
N ILE A 52 7.83 8.02 11.18
CA ILE A 52 6.99 7.74 10.01
C ILE A 52 5.59 8.11 10.48
N LYS A 53 5.15 9.31 10.11
CA LYS A 53 3.84 9.82 10.47
C LYS A 53 2.86 9.06 9.59
N VAL A 54 2.57 7.81 9.98
CA VAL A 54 1.38 7.11 9.52
C VAL A 54 0.24 7.84 10.19
N GLU A 55 -0.21 8.94 9.58
CA GLU A 55 -1.48 9.53 9.98
C GLU A 55 -2.54 8.49 9.66
N LYS A 56 -2.98 7.77 10.70
CA LYS A 56 -4.18 6.95 10.64
C LYS A 56 -5.29 7.90 10.22
N SER A 57 -5.64 7.87 8.95
CA SER A 57 -6.81 8.58 8.48
C SER A 57 -8.01 8.06 9.29
N LYS A 58 -9.00 8.91 9.52
CA LYS A 58 -10.25 8.45 10.12
C LYS A 58 -10.96 7.57 9.08
N GLY A 59 -10.77 6.26 9.14
CA GLY A 59 -11.37 5.29 8.22
C GLY A 59 -10.41 4.14 7.89
N SER A 60 -10.82 3.30 6.93
CA SER A 60 -10.01 2.17 6.43
C SER A 60 -8.82 2.60 5.55
N TRP A 61 -8.65 3.91 5.31
CA TRP A 61 -7.55 4.43 4.49
C TRP A 61 -6.25 4.53 5.28
N GLU A 62 -5.17 4.07 4.65
CA GLU A 62 -3.80 4.30 5.06
C GLU A 62 -3.19 5.40 4.18
N ALA A 63 -2.46 6.32 4.78
CA ALA A 63 -1.80 7.40 4.06
C ALA A 63 -0.32 7.49 4.44
N TYR A 64 0.52 7.75 3.44
CA TYR A 64 1.92 8.09 3.65
C TYR A 64 2.41 9.06 2.58
N SER A 65 3.44 9.83 2.93
CA SER A 65 4.09 10.76 2.01
C SER A 65 5.58 10.49 1.91
N THR A 66 6.18 10.82 0.78
CA THR A 66 7.62 10.79 0.55
C THR A 66 8.04 12.00 -0.28
N THR A 67 9.31 12.36 -0.23
CA THR A 67 9.88 13.41 -1.09
C THR A 67 10.60 12.76 -2.26
N SER A 68 10.32 13.22 -3.47
CA SER A 68 11.02 12.81 -4.68
C SER A 68 12.50 13.15 -4.57
N LYS A 69 13.38 12.18 -4.79
CA LYS A 69 14.83 12.42 -4.86
C LYS A 69 15.29 13.10 -6.15
N LEU A 70 14.40 13.16 -7.15
CA LEU A 70 14.69 13.72 -8.48
C LEU A 70 14.20 15.16 -8.62
N THR A 71 13.04 15.47 -8.04
CA THR A 71 12.34 16.74 -8.26
C THR A 71 12.05 17.50 -6.96
N ASP A 72 12.37 16.93 -5.80
CA ASP A 72 11.99 17.44 -4.47
C ASP A 72 10.47 17.57 -4.24
N ASP A 73 9.65 17.07 -5.18
CA ASP A 73 8.20 17.07 -5.06
C ASP A 73 7.72 16.19 -3.90
N LYS A 74 6.67 16.65 -3.23
CA LYS A 74 5.96 15.85 -2.23
C LYS A 74 5.04 14.85 -2.92
N ASN A 75 5.36 13.57 -2.80
CA ASN A 75 4.54 12.47 -3.26
C ASN A 75 3.66 11.96 -2.12
N VAL A 76 2.37 11.76 -2.38
CA VAL A 76 1.38 11.33 -1.39
C VAL A 76 0.66 10.10 -1.89
N PHE A 77 0.52 9.09 -1.05
CA PHE A 77 -0.14 7.83 -1.36
C PHE A 77 -1.21 7.57 -0.30
N VAL A 78 -2.41 7.24 -0.76
CA VAL A 78 -3.57 6.95 0.06
C VAL A 78 -4.15 5.63 -0.46
N SER A 79 -4.33 4.65 0.42
CA SER A 79 -4.75 3.32 -0.02
C SER A 79 -5.70 2.64 0.96
N VAL A 80 -6.56 1.78 0.41
CA VAL A 80 -7.42 0.88 1.18
C VAL A 80 -7.41 -0.49 0.53
N ASP A 81 -7.35 -1.51 1.37
CA ASP A 81 -7.41 -2.90 0.93
C ASP A 81 -8.86 -3.38 0.80
N SER A 82 -9.09 -4.36 -0.08
CA SER A 82 -10.38 -5.02 -0.24
C SER A 82 -10.79 -5.81 1.01
N ASN A 83 -12.08 -6.03 1.18
CA ASN A 83 -12.62 -6.90 2.22
C ASN A 83 -12.27 -8.36 1.95
N GLU A 84 -12.44 -8.78 0.70
CA GLU A 84 -12.17 -10.12 0.23
C GLU A 84 -10.71 -10.28 -0.19
N THR A 85 -10.22 -11.51 -0.10
CA THR A 85 -9.02 -11.94 -0.83
C THR A 85 -9.44 -12.51 -2.18
N VAL A 86 -8.57 -12.37 -3.17
CA VAL A 86 -8.80 -12.87 -4.53
C VAL A 86 -7.80 -13.97 -4.84
N ASN A 87 -8.19 -14.86 -5.74
CA ASN A 87 -7.36 -15.95 -6.22
C ASN A 87 -7.22 -15.83 -7.74
N CYS A 88 -6.00 -16.02 -8.20
CA CYS A 88 -5.62 -16.09 -9.61
C CYS A 88 -4.35 -16.94 -9.75
N SER A 89 -3.89 -17.14 -10.98
CA SER A 89 -2.74 -18.02 -11.25
C SER A 89 -1.45 -17.52 -10.59
N PHE A 90 -1.29 -16.20 -10.48
CA PHE A 90 -0.08 -15.55 -9.95
C PHE A 90 -0.18 -15.11 -8.48
N GLY A 91 -1.36 -15.22 -7.86
CA GLY A 91 -1.59 -14.79 -6.49
C GLY A 91 -2.74 -15.57 -5.86
N ARG A 92 -2.51 -16.17 -4.69
CA ARG A 92 -3.53 -16.90 -3.94
C ARG A 92 -3.72 -16.27 -2.57
N GLY A 93 -4.96 -15.91 -2.25
CA GLY A 93 -5.33 -15.33 -0.97
C GLY A 93 -4.81 -13.90 -0.75
N SER A 94 -4.51 -13.18 -1.83
CA SER A 94 -4.04 -11.78 -1.74
C SER A 94 -5.22 -10.81 -1.80
N LYS A 95 -5.15 -9.70 -1.07
CA LYS A 95 -6.12 -8.61 -1.21
C LYS A 95 -5.81 -7.75 -2.44
N VAL A 96 -6.83 -7.10 -2.97
CA VAL A 96 -6.67 -6.01 -3.93
C VAL A 96 -6.53 -4.72 -3.14
N THR A 97 -5.60 -3.85 -3.53
CA THR A 97 -5.45 -2.53 -2.90
C THR A 97 -5.92 -1.46 -3.87
N LEU A 98 -6.91 -0.65 -3.49
CA LEU A 98 -7.24 0.59 -4.19
C LEU A 98 -6.26 1.67 -3.73
N VAL A 99 -5.52 2.26 -4.66
CA VAL A 99 -4.52 3.30 -4.39
C VAL A 99 -4.88 4.58 -5.12
N LEU A 100 -4.86 5.68 -4.40
CA LEU A 100 -4.93 7.05 -4.88
C LEU A 100 -3.57 7.67 -4.59
N ARG A 101 -2.93 8.29 -5.58
CA ARG A 101 -1.63 8.94 -5.36
C ARG A 101 -1.51 10.26 -6.06
N CYS A 102 -0.72 11.14 -5.47
CA CYS A 102 -0.05 12.25 -6.14
C CYS A 102 1.42 11.88 -6.25
N MET A 103 1.97 11.81 -7.45
CA MET A 103 3.40 11.61 -7.67
C MET A 103 3.87 12.55 -8.78
N GLU A 104 4.92 13.34 -8.51
CA GLU A 104 5.49 14.30 -9.49
C GLU A 104 4.37 15.17 -10.10
N ASN A 105 3.57 15.79 -9.22
CA ASN A 105 2.41 16.63 -9.57
C ASN A 105 1.34 15.94 -10.45
N THR A 106 1.32 14.60 -10.49
CA THR A 106 0.32 13.83 -11.25
C THR A 106 -0.53 12.98 -10.31
N THR A 107 -1.85 13.22 -10.35
CA THR A 107 -2.81 12.38 -9.64
C THR A 107 -3.18 11.14 -10.45
N ALA A 108 -3.14 9.98 -9.82
CA ALA A 108 -3.56 8.70 -10.40
C ALA A 108 -4.40 7.90 -9.39
N VAL A 109 -5.27 7.03 -9.90
CA VAL A 109 -6.04 6.05 -9.13
C VAL A 109 -5.94 4.69 -9.80
N TYR A 110 -5.67 3.64 -9.04
CA TYR A 110 -5.47 2.31 -9.58
C TYR A 110 -5.76 1.20 -8.57
N PHE A 111 -6.11 0.03 -9.08
CA PHE A 111 -6.27 -1.19 -8.31
C PHE A 111 -5.02 -2.05 -8.46
N ARG A 112 -4.27 -2.23 -7.37
CA ARG A 112 -3.10 -3.12 -7.32
C ARG A 112 -3.50 -4.52 -6.89
N THR A 113 -2.99 -5.54 -7.57
CA THR A 113 -3.27 -6.95 -7.31
C THR A 113 -2.05 -7.82 -7.69
N GLU A 114 -1.98 -9.02 -7.14
CA GLU A 114 -0.99 -10.04 -7.54
C GLU A 114 -1.39 -10.77 -8.82
N CYS A 115 -2.58 -10.53 -9.35
CA CYS A 115 -3.03 -11.11 -10.61
C CYS A 115 -2.34 -10.45 -11.82
N HIS A 116 -2.29 -11.16 -12.95
CA HIS A 116 -1.74 -10.61 -14.19
C HIS A 116 -2.83 -9.81 -14.90
N MET A 117 -2.68 -8.48 -14.91
CA MET A 117 -3.65 -7.55 -15.51
C MET A 117 -3.12 -7.04 -16.85
N THR A 118 -4.01 -6.94 -17.84
CA THR A 118 -3.71 -6.33 -19.14
C THR A 118 -4.82 -5.34 -19.49
N SER A 119 -4.53 -4.36 -20.34
CA SER A 119 -5.52 -3.52 -20.99
C SER A 119 -5.47 -3.69 -22.51
N SER A 120 -6.61 -3.54 -23.17
CA SER A 120 -6.73 -3.64 -24.62
C SER A 120 -7.81 -2.71 -25.15
N GLU A 121 -7.58 -2.14 -26.33
CA GLU A 121 -8.63 -1.40 -27.06
C GLU A 121 -9.62 -2.33 -27.79
N TYR A 122 -9.30 -3.61 -27.91
CA TYR A 122 -10.02 -4.56 -28.77
C TYR A 122 -10.92 -5.55 -28.00
N ASN A 123 -10.83 -5.57 -26.67
CA ASN A 123 -11.63 -6.45 -25.80
C ASN A 123 -11.87 -5.76 -24.44
N ASP A 124 -12.44 -6.48 -23.49
CA ASP A 124 -12.81 -5.97 -22.16
C ASP A 124 -11.67 -6.01 -21.13
N TYR A 125 -10.46 -6.41 -21.53
CA TYR A 125 -9.31 -6.30 -20.64
C TYR A 125 -8.98 -4.83 -20.39
N GLY A 126 -8.79 -4.48 -19.11
CA GLY A 126 -8.60 -3.10 -18.67
C GLY A 126 -9.91 -2.42 -18.24
N ASP A 127 -11.07 -2.96 -18.63
CA ASP A 127 -12.34 -2.44 -18.17
C ASP A 127 -12.61 -2.84 -16.71
N VAL A 128 -12.85 -1.83 -15.87
CA VAL A 128 -13.28 -2.01 -14.49
C VAL A 128 -14.74 -1.64 -14.38
N THR A 129 -15.58 -2.63 -14.08
CA THR A 129 -16.98 -2.40 -13.74
C THR A 129 -17.09 -2.14 -12.25
N TYR A 130 -17.57 -0.96 -11.85
CA TYR A 130 -17.66 -0.56 -10.45
C TYR A 130 -19.06 -0.04 -10.07
N ARG A 131 -19.38 -0.18 -8.79
CA ARG A 131 -20.60 0.34 -8.16
C ARG A 131 -20.23 1.07 -6.88
N LEU A 132 -20.81 2.26 -6.69
CA LEU A 132 -20.66 3.07 -5.48
C LEU A 132 -21.96 3.02 -4.69
N ASP A 133 -21.91 2.50 -3.47
CA ASP A 133 -23.09 2.20 -2.65
C ASP A 133 -24.18 1.48 -3.47
N ASP A 134 -25.40 2.01 -3.46
CA ASP A 134 -26.57 1.48 -4.19
C ASP A 134 -26.80 2.12 -5.57
N ASN A 135 -25.83 2.86 -6.09
CA ASN A 135 -25.93 3.42 -7.43
C ASN A 135 -25.94 2.33 -8.51
N LYS A 136 -26.34 2.69 -9.73
CA LYS A 136 -26.14 1.81 -10.89
C LYS A 136 -24.65 1.59 -11.12
N ALA A 137 -24.28 0.35 -11.47
CA ALA A 137 -22.92 0.02 -11.88
C ALA A 137 -22.53 0.81 -13.15
N LYS A 138 -21.26 1.17 -13.24
CA LYS A 138 -20.65 1.85 -14.38
C LYS A 138 -19.38 1.12 -14.76
N THR A 139 -18.92 1.31 -15.99
CA THR A 139 -17.64 0.78 -16.46
C THR A 139 -16.71 1.93 -16.78
N VAL A 140 -15.43 1.75 -16.45
CA VAL A 140 -14.36 2.66 -16.82
C VAL A 140 -13.21 1.85 -17.40
N SER A 141 -12.70 2.26 -18.57
CA SER A 141 -11.50 1.67 -19.15
C SER A 141 -10.27 2.21 -18.43
N MET A 142 -9.40 1.30 -18.02
CA MET A 142 -8.16 1.59 -17.30
C MET A 142 -6.98 0.88 -17.97
N ASP A 143 -5.79 1.43 -17.81
CA ASP A 143 -4.58 0.84 -18.40
C ASP A 143 -3.80 0.00 -17.40
N ASN A 144 -3.17 -1.08 -17.87
CA ASN A 144 -2.31 -1.87 -17.01
C ASN A 144 -1.03 -1.13 -16.62
N SER A 145 -0.52 -1.40 -15.42
CA SER A 145 0.80 -0.94 -15.00
C SER A 145 1.92 -1.60 -15.80
N THR A 146 3.11 -1.01 -15.77
CA THR A 146 4.31 -1.52 -16.46
C THR A 146 4.71 -2.94 -16.06
N ASN A 147 4.38 -3.36 -14.82
CA ASN A 147 4.60 -4.71 -14.32
C ASN A 147 3.36 -5.62 -14.40
N ASN A 148 2.26 -5.16 -15.01
CA ASN A 148 1.00 -5.91 -15.17
C ASN A 148 0.35 -6.35 -13.84
N ARG A 149 0.54 -5.57 -12.77
CA ARG A 149 0.00 -5.82 -11.41
C ARG A 149 -1.00 -4.76 -10.97
N ALA A 150 -1.43 -3.89 -11.86
CA ALA A 150 -2.49 -2.94 -11.58
C ALA A 150 -3.26 -2.57 -12.85
N LEU A 151 -4.50 -2.12 -12.68
CA LEU A 151 -5.27 -1.35 -13.65
C LEU A 151 -5.51 0.05 -13.08
N GLY A 152 -5.23 1.09 -13.87
CA GLY A 152 -5.30 2.46 -13.38
C GLY A 152 -5.72 3.52 -14.39
N LEU A 153 -6.21 4.63 -13.84
CA LEU A 153 -6.28 5.93 -14.50
C LEU A 153 -5.02 6.70 -14.13
N TRP A 154 -4.10 6.82 -15.08
CA TRP A 154 -2.74 7.33 -14.83
C TRP A 154 -2.58 8.84 -15.03
N SER A 155 -3.66 9.55 -15.37
CA SER A 155 -3.66 10.99 -15.59
C SER A 155 -4.63 11.71 -14.67
N GLY A 156 -4.29 12.94 -14.26
CA GLY A 156 -5.16 13.75 -13.42
C GLY A 156 -6.52 14.03 -14.08
N GLY A 157 -6.56 14.19 -15.41
CA GLY A 157 -7.80 14.46 -16.15
C GLY A 157 -8.86 13.38 -16.03
N THR A 158 -8.46 12.11 -15.85
CA THR A 158 -9.37 10.97 -15.66
C THR A 158 -9.47 10.53 -14.20
N ALA A 159 -8.35 10.55 -13.47
CA ALA A 159 -8.29 10.12 -12.08
C ALA A 159 -9.06 11.06 -11.14
N ILE A 160 -8.93 12.37 -11.31
CA ILE A 160 -9.55 13.34 -10.41
C ILE A 160 -11.08 13.26 -10.45
N PRO A 161 -11.75 13.26 -11.63
CA PRO A 161 -13.20 13.06 -11.68
C PRO A 161 -13.64 11.71 -11.12
N PHE A 162 -12.86 10.65 -11.29
CA PHE A 162 -13.15 9.34 -10.71
C PHE A 162 -13.10 9.38 -9.17
N ILE A 163 -12.03 9.95 -8.59
CA ILE A 163 -11.88 10.10 -7.14
C ILE A 163 -13.01 10.96 -6.56
N LYS A 164 -13.40 12.05 -7.22
CA LYS A 164 -14.50 12.91 -6.76
C LYS A 164 -15.86 12.19 -6.70
N GLN A 165 -16.09 11.16 -7.53
CA GLN A 165 -17.31 10.35 -7.43
C GLN A 165 -17.39 9.54 -6.13
N MET A 166 -16.24 9.25 -5.50
CA MET A 166 -16.14 8.51 -4.24
C MET A 166 -16.43 9.38 -3.02
N TYR A 167 -16.51 10.70 -3.18
CA TYR A 167 -16.83 11.60 -2.08
C TYR A 167 -18.24 11.31 -1.55
N ASP A 168 -18.34 11.30 -0.22
CA ASP A 168 -19.59 11.03 0.50
C ASP A 168 -20.21 9.66 0.14
N LYS A 169 -19.37 8.69 -0.26
CA LYS A 169 -19.70 7.28 -0.45
C LYS A 169 -19.04 6.41 0.61
N SER A 170 -19.63 5.26 0.88
CA SER A 170 -19.14 4.34 1.90
C SER A 170 -18.52 3.09 1.31
N THR A 171 -19.05 2.59 0.19
CA THR A 171 -18.60 1.32 -0.38
C THR A 171 -18.39 1.42 -1.88
N MET A 172 -17.27 0.85 -2.34
CA MET A 172 -17.03 0.56 -3.75
C MET A 172 -16.98 -0.95 -3.94
N VAL A 173 -17.75 -1.46 -4.90
CA VAL A 173 -17.59 -2.83 -5.42
C VAL A 173 -16.99 -2.70 -6.80
N ALA A 174 -15.88 -3.38 -7.07
CA ALA A 174 -15.21 -3.38 -8.37
C ALA A 174 -15.02 -4.80 -8.89
N ARG A 175 -15.29 -5.00 -10.17
CA ARG A 175 -15.05 -6.24 -10.91
C ARG A 175 -13.99 -6.01 -11.97
N MET A 176 -13.01 -6.91 -11.99
CA MET A 176 -11.85 -6.87 -12.88
C MET A 176 -11.60 -8.28 -13.43
N THR A 177 -11.05 -8.35 -14.63
CA THR A 177 -10.74 -9.62 -15.31
C THR A 177 -9.22 -9.73 -15.52
N PRO A 178 -8.52 -10.64 -14.82
CA PRO A 178 -7.14 -10.95 -15.14
C PRO A 178 -7.01 -11.61 -16.51
N TYR A 179 -5.85 -11.49 -17.13
CA TYR A 179 -5.62 -12.05 -18.46
C TYR A 179 -5.78 -13.58 -18.47
N SER A 180 -6.63 -14.07 -19.36
CA SER A 180 -6.95 -15.50 -19.52
C SER A 180 -7.48 -16.18 -18.26
N GLU A 181 -8.11 -15.42 -17.35
CA GLU A 181 -8.75 -15.93 -16.14
C GLU A 181 -10.20 -15.45 -16.00
N SER A 182 -10.93 -16.01 -15.04
CA SER A 182 -12.28 -15.54 -14.71
C SER A 182 -12.25 -14.21 -13.96
N PRO A 183 -13.26 -13.34 -14.12
CA PRO A 183 -13.34 -12.10 -13.38
C PRO A 183 -13.48 -12.35 -11.87
N PHE A 184 -12.83 -11.51 -11.06
CA PHE A 184 -13.06 -11.45 -9.62
C PHE A 184 -13.78 -10.16 -9.25
N THR A 185 -14.37 -10.13 -8.06
CA THR A 185 -15.00 -8.94 -7.49
C THR A 185 -14.39 -8.63 -6.14
N ALA A 186 -14.12 -7.36 -5.87
CA ALA A 186 -13.54 -6.88 -4.62
C ALA A 186 -14.36 -5.69 -4.10
N THR A 187 -14.56 -5.66 -2.79
CA THR A 187 -15.30 -4.62 -2.07
C THR A 187 -14.35 -3.79 -1.22
N PHE A 188 -14.50 -2.47 -1.25
CA PHE A 188 -13.66 -1.52 -0.52
C PHE A 188 -14.53 -0.62 0.35
N ASP A 189 -14.12 -0.42 1.60
CA ASP A 189 -14.63 0.66 2.45
C ASP A 189 -13.95 1.97 2.04
N ILE A 190 -14.67 2.80 1.30
CA ILE A 190 -14.19 4.08 0.79
C ILE A 190 -14.75 5.25 1.60
N SER A 191 -15.30 4.98 2.79
CA SER A 191 -15.78 6.03 3.68
C SER A 191 -14.69 7.07 3.94
N ASN A 192 -15.11 8.33 4.13
CA ASN A 192 -14.23 9.47 4.37
C ASN A 192 -13.16 9.73 3.28
N THR A 193 -13.39 9.29 2.03
CA THR A 193 -12.45 9.54 0.92
C THR A 193 -12.06 11.02 0.82
N LYS A 194 -13.02 11.94 0.98
CA LYS A 194 -12.79 13.40 0.88
C LYS A 194 -11.73 13.90 1.87
N ASP A 195 -11.76 13.41 3.10
CA ASP A 195 -10.78 13.76 4.12
C ASP A 195 -9.46 13.01 3.90
N ALA A 196 -9.52 11.72 3.52
CA ALA A 196 -8.35 10.89 3.27
C ALA A 196 -7.45 11.45 2.15
N VAL A 197 -8.02 12.09 1.12
CA VAL A 197 -7.26 12.66 0.00
C VAL A 197 -6.87 14.13 0.19
N LYS A 198 -7.03 14.71 1.38
CA LYS A 198 -6.74 16.15 1.61
C LYS A 198 -5.29 16.51 1.29
N GLU A 199 -4.33 15.77 1.83
CA GLU A 199 -2.91 16.00 1.59
C GLU A 199 -2.51 15.72 0.13
N LEU A 200 -3.14 14.72 -0.49
CA LEU A 200 -2.95 14.38 -1.90
C LEU A 200 -3.40 15.53 -2.81
N ARG A 201 -4.56 16.12 -2.53
CA ARG A 201 -5.09 17.30 -3.23
C ARG A 201 -4.20 18.51 -3.08
N GLU A 202 -3.66 18.74 -1.89
CA GLU A 202 -2.72 19.84 -1.63
C GLU A 202 -1.42 19.66 -2.45
N ALA A 203 -0.89 18.44 -2.49
CA ALA A 203 0.33 18.12 -3.22
C ALA A 203 0.21 18.19 -4.76
N CYS A 204 -0.97 17.86 -5.30
CA CYS A 204 -1.24 17.88 -6.75
C CYS A 204 -2.14 19.05 -7.20
N HIS A 205 -2.43 19.99 -6.30
CA HIS A 205 -3.12 21.26 -6.58
C HIS A 205 -4.52 21.17 -7.20
N TRP A 206 -5.44 20.38 -6.64
CA TRP A 206 -6.84 20.25 -7.14
C TRP A 206 -7.92 20.07 -6.06
#